data_AF-A0A0U5G3L5-F1
#
_entry.id   AF-A0A0U5G3L5-F1
#
_cell.length_a   1.000
_cell.length_b   1.000
_cell.length_c   1.000
_cell.angle_alpha   90.00
_cell.angle_beta   90.00
_cell.angle_gamma   90.00
#
_symmetry.space_group_name_H-M   'P 1'
#
loop_
_entity.id
_entity.type
_entity.pdbx_description
1 polymer ?
#
loop_
_entity_poly.entity_id
_entity_poly.type
_entity_poly.pdbx_seq_one_letter_code
_entity_poly.pdbx_strand_id
1 'polypeptide(L)'
;MQKINPYISQLDPVLHTFNFLRKSPFLLTTVLAAAAKAFESSLYAKLNAHAEALFATCFRRGDKSTEVIQAILLTTYWKEPNDTRAWTSVGLAIRIAMDLGWHQLSPWASRKDGLSELQRREIRNVERTFLVLFVYDRSLSLQTGKPWMIERDVLIESAETWWQDPLSSPNDQLLCSFVALRSVTADTFDLLTPSKTSVAQVERLLNILDNRIDSWQAKWLTTVSTSTGSTCHVFLIKFYGHHARLQLFSLPLHEKRIRTFGQVPVTDIKPFWLSFQNALAMLQLVSVSSSLLYLAQDSVHVMVAYAAIFLIKVRLPLPIFSSTS
;
A
#
# COMPACT_ATOMS: atom_id res chain seq x y z
N MET A 1 11.72 14.43 -7.11
CA MET A 1 10.67 13.54 -6.59
C MET A 1 9.23 13.97 -6.92
N GLN A 2 8.95 15.16 -7.47
CA GLN A 2 7.57 15.62 -7.74
C GLN A 2 6.71 14.66 -8.58
N LYS A 3 7.30 13.96 -9.56
CA LYS A 3 6.56 13.00 -10.42
C LYS A 3 6.37 11.60 -9.79
N ILE A 4 7.18 11.26 -8.80
CA ILE A 4 7.26 9.91 -8.22
C ILE A 4 6.60 9.85 -6.84
N ASN A 5 6.78 10.90 -6.04
CA ASN A 5 6.23 11.00 -4.70
C ASN A 5 4.69 10.88 -4.61
N PRO A 6 3.89 11.32 -5.61
CA PRO A 6 2.44 11.07 -5.63
C PRO A 6 2.03 9.60 -5.54
N TYR A 7 2.92 8.65 -5.86
CA TYR A 7 2.63 7.22 -5.74
C TYR A 7 2.92 6.67 -4.33
N ILE A 8 3.90 7.24 -3.62
CA ILE A 8 4.40 6.70 -2.34
C ILE A 8 3.97 7.51 -1.11
N SER A 9 3.58 8.77 -1.30
CA SER A 9 3.20 9.71 -0.23
C SER A 9 4.18 9.82 0.95
N GLN A 10 5.47 9.64 0.69
CA GLN A 10 6.46 9.50 1.75
C GLN A 10 7.18 10.81 2.09
N LEU A 11 7.55 11.60 1.07
CA LEU A 11 8.45 12.75 1.24
C LEU A 11 7.68 14.08 1.25
N ASP A 12 7.87 14.92 2.26
CA ASP A 12 7.43 16.32 2.21
C ASP A 12 8.35 17.12 1.26
N PRO A 13 7.83 17.71 0.16
CA PRO A 13 8.65 18.45 -0.80
C PRO A 13 9.26 19.74 -0.25
N VAL A 14 8.69 20.32 0.81
CA VAL A 14 9.23 21.52 1.47
C VAL A 14 10.39 21.13 2.39
N LEU A 15 10.28 19.99 3.08
CA LEU A 15 11.33 19.49 3.96
C LEU A 15 12.48 18.81 3.20
N HIS A 16 12.16 17.88 2.28
CA HIS A 16 13.12 17.03 1.57
C HIS A 16 13.75 17.72 0.36
N THR A 17 14.37 18.87 0.63
CA THR A 17 15.24 19.57 -0.31
C THR A 17 16.56 18.82 -0.50
N PHE A 18 17.32 19.16 -1.54
CA PHE A 18 18.65 18.59 -1.74
C PHE A 18 19.55 18.77 -0.51
N ASN A 19 19.52 19.96 0.11
CA ASN A 19 20.31 20.25 1.32
C ASN A 19 19.89 19.40 2.51
N PHE A 20 18.59 19.16 2.69
CA PHE A 20 18.11 18.25 3.73
C PHE A 20 18.59 16.81 3.47
N LEU A 21 18.42 16.31 2.25
CA LEU A 21 18.77 14.94 1.88
C LEU A 21 20.28 14.66 2.03
N ARG A 22 21.15 15.65 1.82
CA ARG A 22 22.61 15.50 2.03
C ARG A 22 23.00 15.10 3.45
N LYS A 23 22.13 15.31 4.44
CA LYS A 23 22.37 14.85 5.83
C LYS A 23 22.36 13.32 5.95
N SER A 24 21.71 12.61 5.02
CA SER A 24 21.67 11.15 4.96
C SER A 24 22.14 10.67 3.59
N PRO A 25 23.41 10.23 3.45
CA PRO A 25 23.94 9.70 2.19
C PRO A 25 23.10 8.54 1.65
N PHE A 26 22.57 7.70 2.54
CA PHE A 26 21.74 6.56 2.15
C PHE A 26 20.40 7.02 1.53
N LEU A 27 19.70 7.95 2.19
CA LEU A 27 18.44 8.48 1.65
C LEU A 27 18.67 9.24 0.34
N LEU A 28 19.69 10.10 0.28
CA LEU A 28 20.01 10.86 -0.92
C LEU A 28 20.31 9.93 -2.10
N THR A 29 21.21 8.95 -1.92
CA THR A 29 21.56 8.00 -2.98
C THR A 29 20.34 7.19 -3.43
N THR A 30 19.48 6.77 -2.51
CA THR A 30 18.27 5.99 -2.86
C THR A 30 17.25 6.85 -3.62
N VAL A 31 17.06 8.11 -3.23
CA VAL A 31 16.22 9.06 -3.98
C VAL A 31 16.77 9.28 -5.40
N LEU A 32 18.08 9.42 -5.54
CA LEU A 32 18.74 9.55 -6.85
C LEU A 32 18.59 8.27 -7.68
N ALA A 33 18.75 7.09 -7.09
CA ALA A 33 18.56 5.81 -7.77
C ALA A 33 17.11 5.66 -8.29
N ALA A 34 16.12 5.93 -7.46
CA ALA A 34 14.70 5.88 -7.86
C ALA A 34 14.40 6.87 -9.00
N ALA A 35 14.94 8.09 -8.93
CA ALA A 35 14.79 9.06 -10.01
C ALA A 35 15.52 8.64 -11.30
N ALA A 36 16.74 8.13 -11.19
CA ALA A 36 17.53 7.65 -12.33
C ALA A 36 16.83 6.51 -13.05
N LYS A 37 16.20 5.58 -12.33
CA LYS A 37 15.43 4.49 -12.97
C LYS A 37 14.37 4.99 -13.96
N ALA A 38 13.73 6.11 -13.63
CA ALA A 38 12.65 6.71 -14.44
C ALA A 38 13.12 7.75 -15.46
N PHE A 39 14.23 8.45 -15.20
CA PHE A 39 14.59 9.64 -16.00
C PHE A 39 16.01 9.61 -16.58
N GLU A 40 16.89 8.77 -16.05
CA GLU A 40 18.29 8.66 -16.48
C GLU A 40 18.81 7.24 -16.22
N SER A 41 18.30 6.27 -16.99
CA SER A 41 18.49 4.84 -16.75
C SER A 41 19.96 4.42 -16.81
N SER A 42 20.81 5.19 -17.49
CA SER A 42 22.26 4.95 -17.57
C SER A 42 22.96 5.03 -16.21
N LEU A 43 22.43 5.83 -15.28
CA LEU A 43 22.97 6.01 -13.93
C LEU A 43 22.36 5.07 -12.91
N TYR A 44 21.21 4.46 -13.21
CA TYR A 44 20.45 3.66 -12.26
C TYR A 44 21.28 2.54 -11.64
N ALA A 45 21.95 1.72 -12.46
CA ALA A 45 22.70 0.56 -11.97
C ALA A 45 23.80 0.95 -10.96
N LYS A 46 24.53 2.05 -11.23
CA LYS A 46 25.59 2.56 -10.35
C LYS A 46 25.02 3.12 -9.05
N LEU A 47 23.97 3.94 -9.15
CA LEU A 47 23.32 4.54 -7.98
C LEU A 47 22.65 3.48 -7.10
N ASN A 48 22.00 2.48 -7.71
CA ASN A 48 21.36 1.39 -7.00
C ASN A 48 22.39 0.52 -6.27
N ALA A 49 23.50 0.15 -6.94
CA ALA A 49 24.59 -0.58 -6.29
C ALA A 49 25.19 0.20 -5.10
N HIS A 50 25.31 1.53 -5.24
CA HIS A 50 25.78 2.38 -4.14
C HIS A 50 24.76 2.46 -2.99
N ALA A 51 23.46 2.55 -3.29
CA ALA A 51 22.39 2.52 -2.28
C ALA A 51 22.40 1.20 -1.50
N GLU A 52 22.57 0.06 -2.18
CA GLU A 52 22.68 -1.27 -1.55
C GLU A 52 23.91 -1.37 -0.63
N ALA A 53 25.06 -0.83 -1.05
CA ALA A 53 26.26 -0.79 -0.21
C ALA A 53 26.07 0.09 1.03
N LEU A 54 25.37 1.22 0.89
CA LEU A 54 25.00 2.09 2.00
C LEU A 54 24.01 1.40 2.94
N PHE A 55 23.01 0.71 2.40
CA PHE A 55 22.06 -0.07 3.21
C PHE A 55 22.78 -1.10 4.08
N ALA A 56 23.68 -1.90 3.49
CA ALA A 56 24.47 -2.88 4.21
C ALA A 56 25.38 -2.24 5.28
N THR A 57 25.91 -1.05 5.00
CA THR A 57 26.76 -0.31 5.94
C THR A 57 25.96 0.27 7.10
N CYS A 58 24.80 0.87 6.85
CA CYS A 58 23.89 1.38 7.87
C CYS A 58 23.41 0.25 8.77
N PHE A 59 23.02 -0.89 8.19
CA PHE A 59 22.64 -2.07 8.96
C PHE A 59 23.78 -2.56 9.87
N ARG A 60 25.01 -2.67 9.34
CA ARG A 60 26.19 -3.09 10.11
C ARG A 60 26.52 -2.15 11.26
N ARG A 61 26.35 -0.84 11.06
CA ARG A 61 26.60 0.19 12.10
C ARG A 61 25.49 0.31 13.13
N GLY A 62 24.29 -0.20 12.81
CA GLY A 62 23.11 0.00 13.63
C GLY A 62 22.57 1.43 13.54
N ASP A 63 22.72 2.08 12.38
CA ASP A 63 22.22 3.43 12.14
C ASP A 63 20.68 3.43 12.19
N LYS A 64 20.09 4.36 12.95
CA LYS A 64 18.64 4.46 13.15
C LYS A 64 18.22 5.91 13.04
N SER A 65 17.41 6.21 12.03
CA SER A 65 16.80 7.53 11.86
C SER A 65 15.58 7.43 10.94
N THR A 66 14.78 8.50 10.88
CA THR A 66 13.67 8.63 9.92
C THR A 66 14.16 8.45 8.49
N GLU A 67 15.30 9.04 8.14
CA GLU A 67 15.89 8.98 6.81
C GLU A 67 16.36 7.56 6.46
N VAL A 68 16.88 6.79 7.43
CA VAL A 68 17.24 5.38 7.23
C VAL A 68 15.99 4.56 6.91
N ILE A 69 14.92 4.71 7.69
CA ILE A 69 13.62 4.04 7.45
C ILE A 69 13.10 4.39 6.05
N GLN A 70 13.05 5.68 5.73
CA GLN A 70 12.59 6.18 4.44
C GLN A 70 13.42 5.64 3.26
N ALA A 71 14.75 5.56 3.41
CA ALA A 71 15.63 5.01 2.40
C ALA A 71 15.35 3.52 2.18
N ILE A 72 15.20 2.73 3.26
CA ILE A 72 14.83 1.31 3.16
C ILE A 72 13.53 1.15 2.36
N LEU A 73 12.49 1.92 2.67
CA LEU A 73 11.22 1.85 1.93
C LEU A 73 11.38 2.21 0.45
N LEU A 74 12.19 3.23 0.14
CA LEU A 74 12.42 3.62 -1.26
C LEU A 74 13.11 2.53 -2.09
N THR A 75 13.95 1.69 -1.47
CA THR A 75 14.55 0.54 -2.18
C THR A 75 13.52 -0.50 -2.62
N THR A 76 12.33 -0.54 -2.00
CA THR A 76 11.33 -1.60 -2.26
C THR A 76 10.27 -1.21 -3.28
N TYR A 77 9.98 0.07 -3.49
CA TYR A 77 8.88 0.51 -4.36
C TYR A 77 9.10 0.21 -5.85
N TRP A 78 10.34 0.35 -6.33
CA TRP A 78 10.74 0.09 -7.72
C TRP A 78 11.88 -0.92 -7.78
N LYS A 79 11.81 -1.94 -6.92
CA LYS A 79 12.80 -3.02 -6.87
C LYS A 79 12.87 -3.79 -8.19
N GLU A 80 13.95 -4.54 -8.40
CA GLU A 80 14.05 -5.45 -9.54
C GLU A 80 13.11 -6.67 -9.37
N PRO A 81 12.63 -7.29 -10.46
CA PRO A 81 11.71 -8.42 -10.39
C PRO A 81 12.26 -9.61 -9.59
N ASN A 82 13.58 -9.81 -9.62
CA ASN A 82 14.28 -10.87 -8.89
C ASN A 82 14.55 -10.52 -7.42
N ASP A 83 14.30 -9.28 -6.98
CA ASP A 83 14.47 -8.89 -5.59
C ASP A 83 13.27 -9.35 -4.76
N THR A 84 13.50 -10.34 -3.90
CA THR A 84 12.49 -10.92 -2.99
C THR A 84 12.56 -10.35 -1.58
N ARG A 85 13.42 -9.34 -1.32
CA ARG A 85 13.75 -8.87 0.03
C ARG A 85 12.74 -7.90 0.62
N ALA A 86 11.74 -7.44 -0.14
CA ALA A 86 10.80 -6.41 0.29
C ALA A 86 10.16 -6.68 1.67
N TRP A 87 9.69 -7.91 1.93
CA TRP A 87 9.13 -8.30 3.24
C TRP A 87 10.14 -8.09 4.39
N THR A 88 11.38 -8.55 4.19
CA THR A 88 12.43 -8.48 5.20
C THR A 88 12.91 -7.05 5.41
N SER A 89 13.10 -6.28 4.32
CA SER A 89 13.51 -4.89 4.37
C SER A 89 12.48 -4.01 5.08
N VAL A 90 11.18 -4.15 4.73
CA VAL A 90 10.11 -3.41 5.42
C VAL A 90 10.02 -3.86 6.88
N GLY A 91 10.12 -5.15 7.19
CA GLY A 91 10.15 -5.64 8.58
C GLY A 91 11.34 -5.13 9.40
N LEU A 92 12.49 -4.84 8.77
CA LEU A 92 13.60 -4.14 9.42
C LEU A 92 13.27 -2.67 9.68
N ALA A 93 12.72 -1.98 8.68
CA ALA A 93 12.30 -0.58 8.82
C ALA A 93 11.27 -0.39 9.95
N ILE A 94 10.30 -1.30 10.06
CA ILE A 94 9.32 -1.32 11.17
C ILE A 94 10.03 -1.50 12.51
N ARG A 95 10.98 -2.44 12.61
CA ARG A 95 11.73 -2.66 13.86
C ARG A 95 12.58 -1.45 14.27
N ILE A 96 13.18 -0.75 13.31
CA ILE A 96 13.88 0.52 13.57
C ILE A 96 12.88 1.58 14.09
N ALA A 97 11.70 1.68 13.49
CA ALA A 97 10.65 2.60 13.96
C ALA A 97 10.22 2.28 15.40
N MET A 98 10.02 0.99 15.73
CA MET A 98 9.68 0.58 17.10
C MET A 98 10.77 0.93 18.10
N ASP A 99 12.04 0.74 17.73
CA ASP A 99 13.19 1.06 18.56
C ASP A 99 13.39 2.57 18.77
N LEU A 100 12.96 3.39 17.81
CA LEU A 100 12.84 4.84 17.95
C LEU A 100 11.60 5.29 18.75
N GLY A 101 10.81 4.35 19.29
CA GLY A 101 9.64 4.64 20.10
C GLY A 101 8.39 5.03 19.32
N TRP A 102 8.33 4.76 18.01
CA TRP A 102 7.23 5.28 17.17
C TRP A 102 5.87 4.62 17.42
N HIS A 103 5.83 3.47 18.08
CA HIS A 103 4.60 2.80 18.54
C HIS A 103 3.84 3.56 19.64
N GLN A 104 4.40 4.66 20.14
CA GLN A 104 3.81 5.51 21.16
C GLN A 104 3.56 6.93 20.64
N LEU A 105 3.59 7.13 19.31
CA LEU A 105 3.30 8.43 18.73
C LEU A 105 1.84 8.82 19.01
N SER A 106 1.67 10.08 19.36
CA SER A 106 0.35 10.70 19.54
C SER A 106 0.22 11.85 18.54
N PRO A 107 -0.97 12.09 17.96
CA PRO A 107 -1.16 13.06 16.90
C PRO A 107 -0.69 14.46 17.29
N TRP A 108 0.01 15.11 16.35
CA TRP A 108 0.51 16.48 16.39
C TRP A 108 -0.43 17.53 17.04
N ALA A 109 -1.75 17.36 16.96
CA ALA A 109 -2.73 18.30 17.52
C ALA A 109 -2.48 18.65 19.00
N SER A 110 -1.79 17.78 19.75
CA SER A 110 -1.45 17.98 21.16
C SER A 110 -0.15 18.76 21.44
N ARG A 111 0.67 19.14 20.45
CA ARG A 111 2.00 19.78 20.65
C ARG A 111 2.18 21.06 19.82
N LYS A 112 1.46 22.14 20.17
CA LYS A 112 1.41 23.36 19.33
C LYS A 112 2.28 24.53 19.79
N ASP A 113 2.73 24.58 21.04
CA ASP A 113 3.31 25.81 21.58
C ASP A 113 4.81 25.94 21.31
N GLY A 114 5.20 27.05 20.67
CA GLY A 114 6.60 27.52 20.58
C GLY A 114 7.48 26.94 19.46
N LEU A 115 6.97 26.05 18.60
CA LEU A 115 7.79 25.37 17.57
C LEU A 115 7.82 26.12 16.22
N SER A 116 9.02 26.24 15.64
CA SER A 116 9.23 26.76 14.27
C SER A 116 8.59 25.84 13.23
N GLU A 117 8.19 26.37 12.06
CA GLU A 117 7.60 25.55 10.99
C GLU A 117 8.46 24.33 10.64
N LEU A 118 9.79 24.50 10.57
CA LEU A 118 10.73 23.42 10.26
C LEU A 118 10.61 22.26 11.26
N GLN A 119 10.60 22.57 12.56
CA GLN A 119 10.44 21.55 13.61
C GLN A 119 9.09 20.82 13.51
N ARG A 120 8.02 21.55 13.16
CA ARG A 120 6.69 20.94 12.94
C ARG A 120 6.71 19.98 11.75
N ARG A 121 7.38 20.36 10.66
CA ARG A 121 7.56 19.48 9.48
C ARG A 121 8.39 18.25 9.80
N GLU A 122 9.45 18.38 10.60
CA GLU A 122 10.27 17.24 11.04
C GLU A 122 9.45 16.25 11.90
N ILE A 123 8.57 16.74 12.78
CA ILE A 123 7.70 15.87 13.57
C ILE A 123 6.65 15.20 12.68
N ARG A 124 6.00 15.95 11.77
CA ARG A 124 5.11 15.37 10.77
C ARG A 124 5.82 14.39 9.83
N ASN A 125 7.12 14.54 9.60
CA ASN A 125 7.92 13.62 8.79
C ASN A 125 7.98 12.23 9.44
N VAL A 126 8.17 12.20 10.77
CA VAL A 126 8.13 10.97 11.57
C VAL A 126 6.74 10.33 11.48
N GLU A 127 5.69 11.09 11.81
CA GLU A 127 4.30 10.61 11.78
C GLU A 127 3.92 10.06 10.39
N ARG A 128 4.21 10.82 9.33
CA ARG A 128 3.97 10.40 7.94
C ARG A 128 4.68 9.09 7.61
N THR A 129 5.94 8.97 8.00
CA THR A 129 6.73 7.76 7.74
C THR A 129 6.13 6.56 8.46
N PHE A 130 5.61 6.75 9.68
CA PHE A 130 4.93 5.69 10.42
C PHE A 130 3.58 5.29 9.79
N LEU A 131 2.78 6.26 9.33
CA LEU A 131 1.55 6.00 8.55
C LEU A 131 1.85 5.22 7.26
N VAL A 132 2.93 5.58 6.55
CA VAL A 132 3.39 4.84 5.35
C VAL A 132 3.79 3.41 5.73
N LEU A 133 4.54 3.22 6.81
CA LEU A 133 4.91 1.89 7.30
C LEU A 133 3.67 1.03 7.59
N PHE A 134 2.65 1.58 8.27
CA PHE A 134 1.40 0.88 8.54
C PHE A 134 0.71 0.41 7.25
N VAL A 135 0.58 1.30 6.26
CA VAL A 135 -0.01 0.94 4.96
C VAL A 135 0.80 -0.17 4.30
N TYR A 136 2.13 -0.09 4.35
CA TYR A 136 3.01 -1.05 3.67
C TYR A 136 3.00 -2.42 4.36
N ASP A 137 3.05 -2.45 5.69
CA ASP A 137 2.94 -3.64 6.53
C ASP A 137 1.67 -4.43 6.23
N ARG A 138 0.51 -3.75 6.23
CA ARG A 138 -0.77 -4.36 5.87
C ARG A 138 -0.84 -4.81 4.42
N SER A 139 -0.26 -4.04 3.50
CA SER A 139 -0.21 -4.39 2.07
C SER A 139 0.59 -5.67 1.82
N LEU A 140 1.76 -5.78 2.46
CA LEU A 140 2.63 -6.93 2.33
C LEU A 140 2.05 -8.16 3.04
N SER A 141 1.42 -7.99 4.20
CA SER A 141 0.76 -9.08 4.92
C SER A 141 -0.34 -9.68 4.06
N LEU A 142 -1.16 -8.82 3.46
CA LEU A 142 -2.22 -9.20 2.52
C LEU A 142 -1.70 -9.96 1.30
N GLN A 143 -0.56 -9.55 0.74
CA GLN A 143 0.01 -10.19 -0.45
C GLN A 143 0.70 -11.53 -0.14
N THR A 144 1.31 -11.66 1.03
CA THR A 144 2.17 -12.80 1.36
C THR A 144 1.52 -13.80 2.32
N GLY A 145 0.40 -13.45 2.94
CA GLY A 145 -0.26 -14.23 3.99
C GLY A 145 0.51 -14.28 5.31
N LYS A 146 1.57 -13.46 5.46
CA LYS A 146 2.39 -13.37 6.68
C LYS A 146 1.75 -12.40 7.69
N PRO A 147 2.01 -12.55 9.00
CA PRO A 147 1.47 -11.62 10.01
C PRO A 147 2.06 -10.22 9.86
N TRP A 148 1.25 -9.21 10.10
CA TRP A 148 1.68 -7.81 10.19
C TRP A 148 2.34 -7.51 11.55
N MET A 149 3.03 -6.37 11.65
CA MET A 149 3.87 -6.01 12.81
C MET A 149 3.42 -4.75 13.56
N ILE A 150 2.72 -3.83 12.90
CA ILE A 150 2.29 -2.56 13.51
C ILE A 150 0.87 -2.71 14.06
N GLU A 151 0.65 -2.41 15.33
CA GLU A 151 -0.70 -2.33 15.91
C GLU A 151 -1.36 -0.98 15.61
N ARG A 152 -2.70 -0.91 15.76
CA ARG A 152 -3.41 0.37 15.65
C ARG A 152 -3.16 1.17 16.93
N ASP A 153 -2.54 2.34 16.78
CA ASP A 153 -2.33 3.31 17.84
C ASP A 153 -3.16 4.58 17.61
N VAL A 154 -3.01 5.55 18.52
CA VAL A 154 -3.73 6.84 18.45
C VAL A 154 -3.45 7.58 17.14
N LEU A 155 -2.23 7.49 16.62
CA LEU A 155 -1.88 8.12 15.35
C LEU A 155 -2.61 7.46 14.18
N ILE A 156 -2.59 6.13 14.09
CA ILE A 156 -3.30 5.36 13.06
C ILE A 156 -4.81 5.65 13.09
N GLU A 157 -5.42 5.66 14.28
CA GLU A 157 -6.85 5.91 14.45
C GLU A 157 -7.24 7.35 14.07
N SER A 158 -6.35 8.32 14.28
CA SER A 158 -6.55 9.72 13.93
C SER A 158 -6.21 10.09 12.48
N ALA A 159 -5.72 9.13 11.67
CA ALA A 159 -5.22 9.42 10.33
C ALA A 159 -6.25 10.12 9.43
N GLU A 160 -7.55 9.89 9.63
CA GLU A 160 -8.60 10.55 8.86
C GLU A 160 -8.62 12.08 9.00
N THR A 161 -8.15 12.63 10.11
CA THR A 161 -8.09 14.08 10.36
C THR A 161 -6.66 14.63 10.28
N TRP A 162 -5.65 13.77 10.33
CA TRP A 162 -4.23 14.16 10.30
C TRP A 162 -3.81 14.97 9.06
N TRP A 163 -4.42 14.71 7.90
CA TRP A 163 -4.15 15.46 6.65
C TRP A 163 -4.77 16.86 6.62
N GLN A 164 -5.62 17.22 7.58
CA GLN A 164 -6.25 18.54 7.64
C GLN A 164 -5.33 19.61 8.25
N ASP A 165 -4.14 19.22 8.72
CA ASP A 165 -3.15 20.15 9.24
C ASP A 165 -2.68 21.15 8.15
N PRO A 166 -2.43 22.43 8.49
CA PRO A 166 -1.98 23.43 7.52
C PRO A 166 -0.68 23.10 6.78
N LEU A 167 0.19 22.24 7.35
CA LEU A 167 1.45 21.82 6.74
C LEU A 167 1.29 20.58 5.85
N SER A 168 0.06 20.08 5.68
CA SER A 168 -0.22 18.88 4.91
C SER A 168 0.00 19.10 3.42
N SER A 169 0.45 18.04 2.75
CA SER A 169 0.59 18.01 1.30
C SER A 169 -0.60 17.28 0.64
N PRO A 170 -0.86 17.49 -0.66
CA PRO A 170 -1.74 16.66 -1.48
C PRO A 170 -1.56 15.14 -1.27
N ASN A 171 -0.33 14.71 -1.05
CA ASN A 171 0.02 13.29 -0.91
C ASN A 171 -0.43 12.73 0.44
N ASP A 172 -0.58 13.59 1.46
CA ASP A 172 -1.07 13.20 2.79
C ASP A 172 -2.53 12.75 2.73
N GLN A 173 -3.33 13.33 1.84
CA GLN A 173 -4.72 12.88 1.60
C GLN A 173 -4.75 11.46 1.04
N LEU A 174 -3.92 11.18 0.04
CA LEU A 174 -3.81 9.82 -0.51
C LEU A 174 -3.33 8.84 0.57
N LEU A 175 -2.32 9.21 1.35
CA LEU A 175 -1.82 8.38 2.44
C LEU A 175 -2.91 8.04 3.45
N CYS A 176 -3.66 9.04 3.92
CA CYS A 176 -4.76 8.83 4.87
C CYS A 176 -5.88 7.98 4.25
N SER A 177 -6.14 8.13 2.95
CA SER A 177 -7.06 7.23 2.24
C SER A 177 -6.58 5.78 2.30
N PHE A 178 -5.29 5.52 2.11
CA PHE A 178 -4.75 4.17 2.19
C PHE A 178 -4.71 3.62 3.61
N VAL A 179 -4.44 4.45 4.62
CA VAL A 179 -4.58 4.04 6.02
C VAL A 179 -6.01 3.58 6.29
N ALA A 180 -7.01 4.37 5.87
CA ALA A 180 -8.43 4.00 6.03
C ALA A 180 -8.78 2.70 5.29
N LEU A 181 -8.33 2.52 4.03
CA LEU A 181 -8.58 1.30 3.27
C LEU A 181 -7.95 0.07 3.93
N ARG A 182 -6.72 0.19 4.43
CA ARG A 182 -6.02 -0.89 5.13
C ARG A 182 -6.67 -1.22 6.47
N SER A 183 -7.22 -0.23 7.17
CA SER A 183 -8.02 -0.48 8.37
C SER A 183 -9.32 -1.23 8.05
N VAL A 184 -10.04 -0.86 6.99
CA VAL A 184 -11.25 -1.59 6.55
C VAL A 184 -10.92 -3.04 6.18
N THR A 185 -9.83 -3.25 5.43
CA THR A 185 -9.50 -4.57 4.88
C THR A 185 -8.80 -5.49 5.87
N ALA A 186 -8.08 -4.98 6.87
CA ALA A 186 -7.46 -5.81 7.92
C ALA A 186 -8.49 -6.63 8.71
N ASP A 187 -9.67 -6.06 9.00
CA ASP A 187 -10.76 -6.74 9.70
C ASP A 187 -11.27 -7.98 8.95
N THR A 188 -10.98 -8.09 7.64
CA THR A 188 -11.45 -9.16 6.76
C THR A 188 -10.75 -10.50 7.04
N PHE A 189 -9.46 -10.49 7.36
CA PHE A 189 -8.66 -11.72 7.47
C PHE A 189 -8.88 -12.45 8.79
N ASP A 190 -9.03 -11.70 9.88
CA ASP A 190 -9.26 -12.26 11.21
C ASP A 190 -10.67 -12.88 11.34
N LEU A 191 -11.66 -12.33 10.62
CA LEU A 191 -13.06 -12.78 10.71
C LEU A 191 -13.40 -13.92 9.75
N LEU A 192 -12.61 -14.13 8.69
CA LEU A 192 -12.84 -15.16 7.67
C LEU A 192 -12.00 -16.43 7.88
N THR A 193 -11.36 -16.61 9.05
CA THR A 193 -10.71 -17.88 9.39
C THR A 193 -11.75 -19.03 9.39
N PRO A 194 -11.53 -20.09 8.59
CA PRO A 194 -12.56 -21.07 8.23
C PRO A 194 -13.07 -21.95 9.39
N SER A 195 -12.41 -21.93 10.54
CA SER A 195 -12.77 -22.78 11.68
C SER A 195 -13.91 -22.24 12.56
N LYS A 196 -14.44 -21.02 12.31
CA LYS A 196 -15.41 -20.36 13.21
C LYS A 196 -16.63 -19.70 12.55
N THR A 197 -16.71 -19.63 11.22
CA THR A 197 -17.66 -18.73 10.54
C THR A 197 -18.58 -19.49 9.59
N SER A 198 -19.90 -19.32 9.73
CA SER A 198 -20.89 -19.93 8.83
C SER A 198 -20.97 -19.21 7.48
N VAL A 199 -21.49 -19.86 6.43
CA VAL A 199 -21.64 -19.28 5.08
C VAL A 199 -22.44 -17.96 5.12
N ALA A 200 -23.55 -17.92 5.86
CA ALA A 200 -24.37 -16.72 6.01
C ALA A 200 -23.63 -15.57 6.73
N GLN A 201 -22.75 -15.89 7.69
CA GLN A 201 -21.91 -14.89 8.33
C GLN A 201 -20.85 -14.34 7.37
N VAL A 202 -20.26 -15.21 6.53
CA VAL A 202 -19.32 -14.78 5.47
C VAL A 202 -20.00 -13.83 4.51
N GLU A 203 -21.19 -14.17 4.00
CA GLU A 203 -21.95 -13.31 3.07
C GLU A 203 -22.28 -11.94 3.69
N ARG A 204 -22.73 -11.92 4.96
CA ARG A 204 -23.01 -10.68 5.67
C ARG A 204 -21.75 -9.81 5.82
N LEU A 205 -20.62 -10.43 6.17
CA LEU A 205 -19.35 -9.72 6.30
C LEU A 205 -18.87 -9.16 4.95
N LEU A 206 -18.98 -9.94 3.87
CA LEU A 206 -18.65 -9.48 2.52
C LEU A 206 -19.46 -8.24 2.13
N ASN A 207 -20.79 -8.25 2.36
CA ASN A 207 -21.64 -7.10 2.06
C ASN A 207 -21.28 -5.86 2.92
N ILE A 208 -20.99 -6.05 4.21
CA ILE A 208 -20.56 -4.94 5.09
C ILE A 208 -19.26 -4.31 4.59
N LEU A 209 -18.28 -5.16 4.25
CA LEU A 209 -16.98 -4.70 3.79
C LEU A 209 -17.07 -4.02 2.42
N ASP A 210 -17.87 -4.54 1.50
CA ASP A 210 -18.11 -3.92 0.19
C ASP A 210 -18.69 -2.50 0.34
N ASN A 211 -19.71 -2.34 1.18
CA ASN A 211 -20.29 -1.03 1.51
C ASN A 211 -19.27 -0.07 2.13
N ARG A 212 -18.37 -0.57 2.99
CA ARG A 212 -17.28 0.24 3.57
C ARG A 212 -16.28 0.66 2.51
N ILE A 213 -15.92 -0.21 1.57
CA ILE A 213 -15.03 0.13 0.45
C ILE A 213 -15.72 1.14 -0.49
N ASP A 214 -17.04 1.04 -0.71
CA ASP A 214 -17.79 1.98 -1.55
C ASP A 214 -17.82 3.36 -0.93
N SER A 215 -18.15 3.42 0.36
CA SER A 215 -18.15 4.67 1.13
C SER A 215 -16.76 5.30 1.16
N TRP A 216 -15.72 4.48 1.35
CA TRP A 216 -14.33 4.91 1.29
C TRP A 216 -13.99 5.52 -0.07
N GLN A 217 -14.31 4.83 -1.17
CA GLN A 217 -13.97 5.28 -2.52
C GLN A 217 -14.71 6.58 -2.86
N ALA A 218 -16.00 6.68 -2.55
CA ALA A 218 -16.80 7.89 -2.78
C ALA A 218 -16.26 9.10 -2.01
N LYS A 219 -15.97 8.93 -0.71
CA LYS A 219 -15.37 9.98 0.15
C LYS A 219 -14.06 10.47 -0.45
N TRP A 220 -13.11 9.57 -0.67
CA TRP A 220 -11.76 9.98 -1.04
C TRP A 220 -11.64 10.46 -2.49
N LEU A 221 -12.45 9.96 -3.42
CA LEU A 221 -12.52 10.52 -4.77
C LEU A 221 -12.99 11.98 -4.73
N THR A 222 -14.02 12.27 -3.93
CA THR A 222 -14.51 13.65 -3.74
C THR A 222 -13.44 14.52 -3.10
N THR A 223 -12.76 14.02 -2.06
CA THR A 223 -11.70 14.75 -1.37
C THR A 223 -10.55 15.09 -2.32
N VAL A 224 -9.97 14.13 -3.04
CA VAL A 224 -8.79 14.42 -3.88
C VAL A 224 -9.12 15.25 -5.12
N SER A 225 -10.34 15.13 -5.64
CA SER A 225 -10.77 15.86 -6.84
C SER A 225 -11.00 17.34 -6.53
N THR A 226 -11.49 17.66 -5.34
CA THR A 226 -11.74 19.06 -4.92
C THR A 226 -10.47 19.78 -4.49
N SER A 227 -9.53 19.08 -3.86
CA SER A 227 -8.33 19.67 -3.27
C SER A 227 -7.14 19.75 -4.23
N THR A 228 -6.89 18.69 -5.01
CA THR A 228 -5.62 18.54 -5.76
C THR A 228 -5.81 18.50 -7.27
N GLY A 229 -6.95 17.98 -7.74
CA GLY A 229 -7.15 17.64 -9.15
C GLY A 229 -6.14 16.59 -9.69
N SER A 230 -5.42 15.89 -8.81
CA SER A 230 -4.36 14.94 -9.18
C SER A 230 -4.94 13.72 -9.89
N THR A 231 -4.70 13.62 -11.19
CA THR A 231 -5.09 12.45 -12.00
C THR A 231 -4.46 11.16 -11.46
N CYS A 232 -3.25 11.24 -10.91
CA CYS A 232 -2.57 10.13 -10.24
C CYS A 232 -3.34 9.65 -8.99
N HIS A 233 -3.74 10.55 -8.09
CA HIS A 233 -4.45 10.16 -6.87
C HIS A 233 -5.84 9.59 -7.20
N VAL A 234 -6.55 10.19 -8.17
CA VAL A 234 -7.84 9.66 -8.65
C VAL A 234 -7.67 8.25 -9.22
N PHE A 235 -6.65 8.03 -10.04
CA PHE A 235 -6.31 6.70 -10.55
C PHE A 235 -6.05 5.72 -9.41
N LEU A 236 -5.19 6.07 -8.46
CA LEU A 236 -4.80 5.20 -7.35
C LEU A 236 -5.99 4.84 -6.45
N ILE A 237 -6.86 5.79 -6.11
CA ILE A 237 -8.05 5.51 -5.29
C ILE A 237 -8.99 4.52 -6.01
N LYS A 238 -9.28 4.74 -7.29
CA LYS A 238 -10.11 3.81 -8.08
C LYS A 238 -9.45 2.44 -8.19
N PHE A 239 -8.17 2.41 -8.53
CA PHE A 239 -7.41 1.18 -8.75
C PHE A 239 -7.36 0.31 -7.50
N TYR A 240 -7.01 0.89 -6.35
CA TYR A 240 -6.94 0.17 -5.08
C TYR A 240 -8.33 -0.22 -4.55
N GLY A 241 -9.38 0.58 -4.82
CA GLY A 241 -10.77 0.21 -4.51
C GLY A 241 -11.22 -1.04 -5.27
N HIS A 242 -10.98 -1.10 -6.58
CA HIS A 242 -11.26 -2.29 -7.38
C HIS A 242 -10.43 -3.49 -6.95
N HIS A 243 -9.14 -3.29 -6.67
CA HIS A 243 -8.27 -4.37 -6.19
C HIS A 243 -8.74 -4.94 -4.84
N ALA A 244 -9.12 -4.07 -3.90
CA ALA A 244 -9.64 -4.50 -2.59
C ALA A 244 -10.90 -5.37 -2.74
N ARG A 245 -11.83 -5.00 -3.62
CA ARG A 245 -13.02 -5.79 -3.92
C ARG A 245 -12.70 -7.11 -4.61
N LEU A 246 -11.81 -7.09 -5.60
CA LEU A 246 -11.35 -8.31 -6.28
C LEU A 246 -10.77 -9.30 -5.26
N GLN A 247 -9.93 -8.82 -4.33
CA GLN A 247 -9.42 -9.67 -3.26
C GLN A 247 -10.53 -10.17 -2.35
N LEU A 248 -11.41 -9.28 -1.88
CA LEU A 248 -12.54 -9.62 -1.00
C LEU A 248 -13.43 -10.72 -1.58
N PHE A 249 -13.85 -10.58 -2.84
CA PHE A 249 -14.80 -11.49 -3.49
C PHE A 249 -14.15 -12.72 -4.14
N SER A 250 -12.82 -12.74 -4.33
CA SER A 250 -12.11 -13.94 -4.77
C SER A 250 -11.85 -14.92 -3.63
N LEU A 251 -11.89 -14.47 -2.36
CA LEU A 251 -11.66 -15.32 -1.19
C LEU A 251 -12.56 -16.57 -1.12
N PRO A 252 -13.89 -16.51 -1.35
CA PRO A 252 -14.75 -17.69 -1.37
C PRO A 252 -14.45 -18.66 -2.54
N LEU A 253 -13.83 -18.18 -3.62
CA LEU A 253 -13.58 -18.95 -4.84
C LEU A 253 -12.35 -19.87 -4.75
N HIS A 254 -11.56 -19.78 -3.69
CA HIS A 254 -10.34 -20.59 -3.54
C HIS A 254 -10.68 -22.05 -3.17
N GLU A 255 -10.18 -23.01 -3.96
CA GLU A 255 -10.47 -24.46 -3.88
C GLU A 255 -10.38 -25.09 -2.48
N LYS A 256 -9.44 -24.63 -1.64
CA LYS A 256 -9.30 -25.15 -0.27
C LYS A 256 -10.53 -24.85 0.59
N ARG A 257 -11.20 -23.70 0.41
CA ARG A 257 -12.43 -23.36 1.13
C ARG A 257 -13.65 -24.11 0.60
N ILE A 258 -13.73 -24.31 -0.72
CA ILE A 258 -14.79 -25.12 -1.34
C ILE A 258 -14.81 -26.55 -0.75
N ARG A 259 -13.64 -27.11 -0.43
CA ARG A 259 -13.54 -28.43 0.23
C ARG A 259 -13.89 -28.41 1.72
N THR A 260 -13.65 -27.31 2.44
CA THR A 260 -13.91 -27.20 3.90
C THR A 260 -15.39 -26.92 4.22
N PHE A 261 -16.10 -26.20 3.36
CA PHE A 261 -17.52 -25.86 3.58
C PHE A 261 -18.51 -26.95 3.13
N GLY A 262 -18.03 -28.15 2.78
CA GLY A 262 -18.85 -29.20 2.18
C GLY A 262 -19.35 -28.81 0.79
N GLN A 263 -20.09 -29.71 0.13
CA GLN A 263 -20.77 -29.44 -1.14
C GLN A 263 -21.86 -28.37 -0.93
N VAL A 264 -21.48 -27.11 -0.72
CA VAL A 264 -22.39 -25.98 -0.90
C VAL A 264 -22.71 -25.95 -2.39
N PRO A 265 -24.00 -26.01 -2.79
CA PRO A 265 -24.34 -25.92 -4.20
C PRO A 265 -23.74 -24.63 -4.76
N VAL A 266 -23.15 -24.75 -5.95
CA VAL A 266 -22.56 -23.68 -6.75
C VAL A 266 -23.68 -22.76 -7.26
N THR A 267 -24.45 -22.15 -6.35
CA THR A 267 -25.65 -21.36 -6.68
C THR A 267 -25.46 -19.87 -6.50
N ASP A 268 -24.56 -19.41 -5.62
CA ASP A 268 -24.26 -17.98 -5.54
C ASP A 268 -23.09 -17.60 -6.48
N ILE A 269 -23.46 -17.15 -7.67
CA ILE A 269 -22.53 -16.65 -8.69
C ILE A 269 -22.11 -15.20 -8.43
N LYS A 270 -22.66 -14.53 -7.41
CA LYS A 270 -22.37 -13.12 -7.09
C LYS A 270 -20.88 -12.85 -6.81
N PRO A 271 -20.16 -13.61 -5.96
CA PRO A 271 -18.73 -13.35 -5.70
C PRO A 271 -17.88 -13.50 -6.96
N PHE A 272 -18.26 -14.43 -7.84
CA PHE A 272 -17.62 -14.62 -9.14
C PHE A 272 -17.80 -13.38 -10.03
N TRP A 273 -19.03 -12.91 -10.22
CA TRP A 273 -19.30 -11.75 -11.08
C TRP A 273 -18.68 -10.47 -10.53
N LEU A 274 -18.72 -10.25 -9.22
CA LEU A 274 -18.08 -9.08 -8.60
C LEU A 274 -16.56 -9.12 -8.75
N SER A 275 -15.94 -10.29 -8.60
CA SER A 275 -14.51 -10.45 -8.88
C SER A 275 -14.20 -10.16 -10.36
N PHE A 276 -14.97 -10.73 -11.28
CA PHE A 276 -14.81 -10.51 -12.72
C PHE A 276 -14.92 -9.02 -13.10
N GLN A 277 -15.97 -8.34 -12.62
CA GLN A 277 -16.20 -6.92 -12.89
C GLN A 277 -15.07 -6.05 -12.36
N ASN A 278 -14.59 -6.29 -11.14
CA ASN A 278 -13.49 -5.52 -10.57
C ASN A 278 -12.15 -5.78 -11.27
N ALA A 279 -11.85 -7.03 -11.65
CA ALA A 279 -10.67 -7.34 -12.43
C ALA A 279 -10.70 -6.64 -13.81
N LEU A 280 -11.85 -6.67 -14.50
CA LEU A 280 -12.02 -5.99 -15.78
C LEU A 280 -11.89 -4.46 -15.63
N ALA A 281 -12.53 -3.87 -14.62
CA ALA A 281 -12.46 -2.45 -14.33
C ALA A 281 -11.01 -1.99 -14.06
N MET A 282 -10.21 -2.80 -13.36
CA MET A 282 -8.77 -2.51 -13.18
C MET A 282 -8.03 -2.45 -14.52
N LEU A 283 -8.23 -3.43 -15.40
CA LEU A 283 -7.54 -3.46 -16.70
C LEU A 283 -7.99 -2.31 -17.62
N GLN A 284 -9.27 -1.96 -17.59
CA GLN A 284 -9.80 -0.79 -18.31
C GLN A 284 -9.24 0.52 -17.77
N LEU A 285 -9.15 0.66 -16.44
CA LEU A 285 -8.59 1.87 -15.81
C LEU A 285 -7.11 2.05 -16.18
N VAL A 286 -6.37 0.95 -16.22
CA VAL A 286 -4.95 0.90 -16.62
C VAL A 286 -4.77 1.23 -18.08
N SER A 287 -5.65 0.79 -18.98
CA SER A 287 -5.55 1.09 -20.41
C SER A 287 -5.75 2.58 -20.70
N VAL A 288 -6.68 3.25 -20.01
CA VAL A 288 -6.91 4.70 -20.17
C VAL A 288 -5.91 5.57 -19.41
N SER A 289 -5.20 5.00 -18.43
CA SER A 289 -4.22 5.70 -17.57
C SER A 289 -2.78 5.23 -17.82
N SER A 290 -2.49 4.72 -19.01
CA SER A 290 -1.23 4.03 -19.34
C SER A 290 0.03 4.89 -19.08
N SER A 291 -0.07 6.21 -19.26
CA SER A 291 1.01 7.16 -19.00
C SER A 291 1.43 7.23 -17.52
N LEU A 292 0.54 6.86 -16.60
CA LEU A 292 0.82 6.83 -15.16
C LEU A 292 1.59 5.57 -14.74
N LEU A 293 1.43 4.47 -15.49
CA LEU A 293 2.02 3.18 -15.12
C LEU A 293 3.54 3.19 -15.13
N TYR A 294 4.16 4.02 -15.96
CA TYR A 294 5.61 4.09 -16.06
C TYR A 294 6.29 4.47 -14.74
N LEU A 295 5.61 5.27 -13.91
CA LEU A 295 6.12 5.72 -12.61
C LEU A 295 5.48 4.99 -11.42
N ALA A 296 4.52 4.09 -11.69
CA ALA A 296 3.85 3.35 -10.65
C ALA A 296 4.82 2.42 -9.92
N GLN A 297 4.50 2.09 -8.68
CA GLN A 297 5.27 1.14 -7.89
C GLN A 297 5.07 -0.29 -8.42
N ASP A 298 6.02 -1.18 -8.12
CA ASP A 298 5.97 -2.62 -8.44
C ASP A 298 4.64 -3.27 -8.02
N SER A 299 4.10 -2.86 -6.87
CA SER A 299 2.82 -3.34 -6.34
C SER A 299 1.66 -3.15 -7.32
N VAL A 300 1.61 -2.05 -8.06
CA VAL A 300 0.56 -1.79 -9.06
C VAL A 300 0.66 -2.81 -10.20
N HIS A 301 1.87 -3.09 -10.69
CA HIS A 301 2.09 -4.07 -11.75
C HIS A 301 1.72 -5.49 -11.30
N VAL A 302 2.06 -5.87 -10.07
CA VAL A 302 1.66 -7.16 -9.49
C VAL A 302 0.14 -7.28 -9.40
N MET A 303 -0.57 -6.22 -8.97
CA MET A 303 -2.03 -6.20 -8.89
C MET A 303 -2.69 -6.28 -10.27
N VAL A 304 -2.11 -5.64 -11.30
CA VAL A 304 -2.57 -5.78 -12.70
C VAL A 304 -2.39 -7.21 -13.19
N ALA A 305 -1.23 -7.82 -12.96
CA ALA A 305 -0.97 -9.20 -13.32
C ALA A 305 -1.95 -10.16 -12.62
N TYR A 306 -2.23 -9.92 -11.34
CA TYR A 306 -3.22 -10.68 -10.58
C TYR A 306 -4.63 -10.61 -11.20
N ALA A 307 -5.10 -9.40 -11.55
CA ALA A 307 -6.39 -9.21 -12.22
C ALA A 307 -6.45 -9.90 -13.59
N ALA A 308 -5.39 -9.80 -14.40
CA ALA A 308 -5.31 -10.46 -15.70
C ALA A 308 -5.33 -12.00 -15.58
N ILE A 309 -4.53 -12.56 -14.66
CA ILE A 309 -4.49 -14.00 -14.41
C ILE A 309 -5.85 -14.50 -13.92
N PHE A 310 -6.54 -13.74 -13.05
CA PHE A 310 -7.89 -14.07 -12.62
C PHE A 310 -8.83 -14.25 -13.81
N LEU A 311 -8.88 -13.27 -14.72
CA LEU A 311 -9.74 -13.32 -15.91
C LEU A 311 -9.37 -14.46 -16.88
N ILE A 312 -8.08 -14.76 -17.04
CA ILE A 312 -7.61 -15.89 -17.87
C ILE A 312 -8.09 -17.22 -17.28
N LYS A 313 -7.92 -17.41 -15.96
CA LYS A 313 -8.34 -18.65 -15.28
C LYS A 313 -9.85 -18.88 -15.37
N VAL A 314 -10.64 -17.81 -15.38
CA VAL A 314 -12.09 -17.88 -15.57
C VAL A 314 -12.48 -18.34 -16.99
N ARG A 315 -11.64 -18.08 -18.00
CA ARG A 315 -11.91 -18.44 -19.40
C ARG A 315 -11.48 -19.86 -19.77
N LEU A 316 -10.56 -20.46 -19.03
CA LEU A 316 -10.15 -21.85 -19.26
C LEU A 316 -11.33 -22.76 -18.87
N PRO A 317 -11.80 -23.66 -19.75
CA PRO A 317 -12.85 -24.61 -19.38
C PRO A 317 -12.33 -25.42 -18.18
N LEU A 318 -13.08 -25.38 -17.07
CA LEU A 318 -12.92 -26.36 -16.00
C LEU A 318 -12.86 -27.75 -16.67
N PRO A 319 -11.90 -28.62 -16.34
CA PRO A 319 -11.87 -29.96 -16.91
C PRO A 319 -13.24 -30.59 -16.66
N ILE A 320 -13.97 -30.74 -17.77
CA ILE A 320 -15.27 -31.37 -17.86
C ILE A 320 -15.12 -32.67 -17.09
N PHE A 321 -15.98 -32.88 -16.09
CA PHE A 321 -16.16 -34.16 -15.42
C PHE A 321 -16.02 -35.25 -16.48
N SER A 322 -14.92 -36.00 -16.42
CA SER A 322 -14.76 -37.21 -17.21
C SER A 322 -15.89 -38.12 -16.76
N SER A 323 -16.93 -38.18 -17.59
CA SER A 323 -18.01 -39.16 -17.48
C SER A 323 -17.36 -40.53 -17.58
N THR A 324 -17.06 -41.14 -16.43
CA THR A 324 -16.85 -42.58 -16.35
C THR A 324 -18.23 -43.22 -16.49
N SER A 325 -18.42 -43.78 -17.67
CA SER A 325 -19.32 -44.89 -18.01
C SER A 325 -19.40 -45.96 -16.93
#